data_AF-A0A1D2X3A0-F1
#
_entry.id   AF-A0A1D2X3A0-F1
#
_cell.length_a   1.000
_cell.length_b   1.000
_cell.length_c   1.000
_cell.angle_alpha   90.00
_cell.angle_beta   90.00
_cell.angle_gamma   90.00
#
_symmetry.space_group_name_H-M   'P 1'
#
loop_
_entity.id
_entity.type
_entity.pdbx_description
1 polymer ?
#
loop_
_entity_poly.entity_id
_entity_poly.type
_entity_poly.pdbx_seq_one_letter_code
_entity_poly.pdbx_strand_id
1 'polypeptide(L)'
;MLKQCIIYKSDTMKINDMLKMYIDKRHQYETKIQKDLLKIEESVIDIVEVGDYFSVKNEDILITIKAVKYENNKHIAIYTNNNPEEIIFSNLTLTEHPDLILWIIQNDELIKEGFKEVLINAVRNGENIINTLKALKVNYE
;
A
#
# COMPACT_ATOMS: atom_id res chain seq x y z
N MET A 1 -27.68 55.73 22.16
CA MET A 1 -26.23 55.50 22.36
C MET A 1 -25.96 54.00 22.37
N LEU A 2 -24.95 53.58 21.60
CA LEU A 2 -24.48 52.21 21.43
C LEU A 2 -24.17 51.50 22.75
N LYS A 3 -24.45 50.19 22.81
CA LYS A 3 -23.58 49.17 23.43
C LYS A 3 -24.05 47.75 23.03
N GLN A 4 -23.84 47.42 21.75
CA GLN A 4 -23.68 46.03 21.32
C GLN A 4 -22.19 45.86 20.99
N CYS A 5 -21.46 45.17 21.86
CA CYS A 5 -20.21 44.50 21.56
C CYS A 5 -19.73 43.80 22.84
N ILE A 6 -18.95 42.74 22.66
CA ILE A 6 -18.31 41.90 23.70
C ILE A 6 -19.14 40.68 24.14
N ILE A 7 -19.51 39.80 23.20
CA ILE A 7 -19.41 38.33 23.39
C ILE A 7 -19.19 37.69 22.00
N TYR A 8 -17.99 37.73 21.43
CA TYR A 8 -17.66 36.93 20.22
C TYR A 8 -16.19 36.50 20.10
N LYS A 9 -15.31 36.86 21.06
CA LYS A 9 -13.86 36.56 21.01
C LYS A 9 -13.46 35.27 21.72
N SER A 10 -14.24 34.82 22.71
CA SER A 10 -13.90 33.65 23.53
C SER A 10 -14.20 32.32 22.82
N ASP A 11 -15.31 32.23 22.08
CA ASP A 11 -15.71 30.98 21.43
C ASP A 11 -14.98 30.75 20.11
N THR A 12 -14.62 31.82 19.39
CA THR A 12 -13.72 31.75 18.23
C THR A 12 -12.32 31.29 18.60
N MET A 13 -11.80 31.69 19.75
CA MET A 13 -10.50 31.22 20.25
C MET A 13 -10.54 29.71 20.57
N LYS A 14 -11.61 29.21 21.20
CA LYS A 14 -11.82 27.78 21.47
C LYS A 14 -12.03 26.94 20.20
N ILE A 15 -12.75 27.46 19.21
CA ILE A 15 -12.94 26.78 17.92
C ILE A 15 -11.61 26.67 17.17
N ASN A 16 -10.81 27.74 17.15
CA ASN A 16 -9.49 27.72 16.53
C ASN A 16 -8.54 26.73 17.21
N ASP A 17 -8.57 26.63 18.55
CA ASP A 17 -7.79 25.66 19.30
C ASP A 17 -8.24 24.21 19.02
N MET A 18 -9.55 23.96 18.95
CA MET A 18 -10.10 22.63 18.59
C MET A 18 -9.74 22.24 17.15
N LEU A 19 -9.84 23.17 16.20
CA LEU A 19 -9.44 22.95 14.81
C LEU A 19 -7.94 22.62 14.72
N LYS A 20 -7.10 23.37 15.44
CA LYS A 20 -5.67 23.11 15.49
C LYS A 20 -5.36 21.73 16.07
N MET A 21 -5.99 21.35 17.19
CA MET A 21 -5.84 20.02 17.77
C MET A 21 -6.28 18.90 16.83
N TYR A 22 -7.36 19.10 16.07
CA TYR A 22 -7.83 18.15 15.07
C TYR A 22 -6.81 17.97 13.94
N ILE A 23 -6.30 19.08 13.41
CA ILE A 23 -5.26 19.07 12.35
C ILE A 23 -4.00 18.37 12.86
N ASP A 24 -3.53 18.70 14.06
CA ASP A 24 -2.33 18.11 14.64
C ASP A 24 -2.48 16.59 14.83
N LYS A 25 -3.63 16.14 15.36
CA LYS A 25 -3.93 14.70 15.48
C LYS A 25 -3.96 14.01 14.12
N ARG A 26 -4.58 14.63 13.13
CA ARG A 26 -4.66 14.09 11.77
C ARG A 26 -3.26 13.89 11.18
N HIS A 27 -2.38 14.89 11.26
CA HIS A 27 -1.00 14.77 10.80
C HIS A 27 -0.22 13.66 11.53
N GLN A 28 -0.45 13.49 12.83
CA GLN A 28 0.15 12.38 13.59
C GLN A 28 -0.30 11.02 13.08
N TYR A 29 -1.58 10.84 12.78
CA TYR A 29 -2.10 9.59 12.23
C TYR A 29 -1.57 9.33 10.81
N GLU A 30 -1.59 10.34 9.94
CA GLU A 30 -1.05 10.24 8.57
C GLU A 30 0.44 9.84 8.59
N THR A 31 1.24 10.47 9.46
CA THR A 31 2.66 10.13 9.62
C THR A 31 2.85 8.67 10.07
N LYS A 32 2.03 8.21 11.02
CA LYS A 32 2.11 6.83 11.50
C LYS A 32 1.75 5.83 10.39
N ILE A 33 0.67 6.08 9.67
CA ILE A 33 0.20 5.22 8.58
C ILE A 33 1.25 5.13 7.46
N GLN A 34 1.80 6.28 7.05
CA GLN A 34 2.86 6.31 6.04
C GLN A 34 4.06 5.46 6.45
N LYS A 35 4.47 5.54 7.72
CA LYS A 35 5.53 4.69 8.25
C LYS A 35 5.18 3.21 8.25
N ASP A 36 3.93 2.85 8.57
CA ASP A 36 3.50 1.46 8.60
C ASP A 36 3.40 0.88 7.17
N LEU A 37 2.87 1.64 6.21
CA LEU A 37 2.83 1.27 4.79
C LEU A 37 4.24 1.04 4.22
N LEU A 38 5.18 1.95 4.51
CA LEU A 38 6.57 1.83 4.06
C LEU A 38 7.24 0.56 4.61
N LYS A 39 7.02 0.23 5.88
CA LYS A 39 7.57 -1.00 6.47
C LYS A 39 7.05 -2.27 5.81
N ILE A 40 5.76 -2.30 5.48
CA ILE A 40 5.14 -3.44 4.78
C ILE A 40 5.80 -3.61 3.42
N GLU A 41 5.93 -2.50 2.68
CA GLU A 41 6.59 -2.45 1.37
C GLU A 41 8.05 -2.93 1.45
N GLU A 42 8.85 -2.39 2.38
CA GLU A 42 10.25 -2.78 2.60
C GLU A 42 10.38 -4.28 2.96
N SER A 43 9.38 -4.87 3.64
CA SER A 43 9.44 -6.28 4.04
C SER A 43 9.34 -7.27 2.87
N VAL A 44 8.82 -6.83 1.73
CA VAL A 44 8.63 -7.66 0.53
C VAL A 44 9.43 -7.19 -0.67
N ILE A 45 9.99 -5.99 -0.64
CA ILE A 45 10.66 -5.39 -1.80
C ILE A 45 11.86 -6.23 -2.29
N ASP A 46 12.60 -6.87 -1.38
CA ASP A 46 13.78 -7.68 -1.72
C ASP A 46 13.43 -9.06 -2.29
N ILE A 47 12.19 -9.54 -2.09
CA ILE A 47 11.76 -10.87 -2.55
C ILE A 47 10.98 -10.83 -3.87
N VAL A 48 10.71 -9.65 -4.43
CA VAL A 48 9.91 -9.46 -5.65
C VAL A 48 10.67 -8.77 -6.76
N GLU A 49 10.34 -9.10 -8.01
CA GLU A 49 10.79 -8.41 -9.22
C GLU A 49 9.69 -7.52 -9.81
N VAL A 50 10.07 -6.52 -10.60
CA VAL A 50 9.10 -5.62 -11.23
C VAL A 50 8.18 -6.43 -12.16
N GLY A 51 6.87 -6.27 -11.97
CA GLY A 51 5.86 -7.02 -12.68
C GLY A 51 5.28 -8.19 -11.89
N ASP A 52 5.93 -8.63 -10.81
CA ASP A 52 5.39 -9.64 -9.91
C ASP A 52 4.12 -9.13 -9.24
N TYR A 53 3.11 -9.99 -9.17
CA TYR A 53 1.83 -9.64 -8.55
C TYR A 53 1.13 -10.88 -8.01
N PHE A 54 0.19 -10.64 -7.10
CA PHE A 54 -0.84 -11.60 -6.73
C PHE A 54 -2.14 -10.86 -6.46
N SER A 55 -3.25 -11.60 -6.49
CA SER A 55 -4.57 -11.04 -6.26
C SER A 55 -5.33 -11.81 -5.19
N VAL A 56 -6.10 -11.08 -4.40
CA VAL A 56 -6.96 -11.60 -3.34
C VAL A 56 -8.39 -11.23 -3.68
N LYS A 57 -9.26 -12.24 -3.71
CA LYS A 57 -10.70 -12.00 -3.85
C LYS A 57 -11.31 -11.80 -2.46
N ASN A 58 -11.91 -10.64 -2.24
CA ASN A 58 -12.67 -10.31 -1.04
C ASN A 58 -14.11 -9.95 -1.44
N GLU A 59 -15.04 -10.86 -1.20
CA GLU A 59 -16.43 -10.76 -1.68
C GLU A 59 -16.47 -10.52 -3.21
N ASP A 60 -16.94 -9.34 -3.64
CA ASP A 60 -17.03 -8.92 -5.04
C ASP A 60 -15.84 -8.07 -5.50
N ILE A 61 -14.90 -7.76 -4.60
CA ILE A 61 -13.73 -6.95 -4.88
C ILE A 61 -12.52 -7.86 -5.11
N LEU A 62 -11.86 -7.69 -6.25
CA LEU A 62 -10.55 -8.29 -6.50
C LEU A 62 -9.49 -7.24 -6.20
N ILE A 63 -8.72 -7.48 -5.15
CA ILE A 63 -7.59 -6.63 -4.75
C ILE A 63 -6.33 -7.23 -5.33
N THR A 64 -5.58 -6.45 -6.10
CA THR A 64 -4.30 -6.88 -6.67
C THR A 64 -3.17 -6.06 -6.09
N ILE A 65 -2.11 -6.75 -5.68
CA ILE A 65 -0.88 -6.15 -5.17
C ILE A 65 0.24 -6.51 -6.13
N LYS A 66 1.03 -5.50 -6.52
CA LYS A 66 1.99 -5.62 -7.61
C LYS A 66 3.26 -4.83 -7.33
N ALA A 67 4.39 -5.42 -7.68
CA ALA A 67 5.68 -4.74 -7.72
C ALA A 67 5.78 -3.90 -9.00
N VAL A 68 6.04 -2.61 -8.85
CA VAL A 68 6.10 -1.63 -9.94
C VAL A 68 7.41 -0.85 -9.91
N LYS A 69 7.74 -0.18 -11.00
CA LYS A 69 8.88 0.75 -11.07
C LYS A 69 8.37 2.18 -11.11
N TYR A 70 8.78 2.99 -10.15
CA TYR A 70 8.42 4.40 -10.06
C TYR A 70 9.64 5.22 -9.66
N GLU A 71 9.90 6.32 -10.36
CA GLU A 71 11.08 7.18 -10.13
C GLU A 71 12.41 6.41 -10.01
N ASN A 72 12.59 5.38 -10.86
CA ASN A 72 13.73 4.44 -10.86
C ASN A 72 13.85 3.51 -9.66
N ASN A 73 12.95 3.59 -8.68
CA ASN A 73 12.90 2.67 -7.55
C ASN A 73 11.79 1.63 -7.75
N LYS A 74 12.00 0.46 -7.16
CA LYS A 74 10.97 -0.58 -7.07
C LYS A 74 10.01 -0.18 -5.95
N HIS A 75 8.73 -0.40 -6.17
CA HIS A 75 7.68 -0.06 -5.23
C HIS A 75 6.60 -1.12 -5.21
N ILE A 76 5.78 -1.14 -4.17
CA ILE A 76 4.56 -1.96 -4.10
C ILE A 76 3.34 -1.07 -4.32
N ALA A 77 2.50 -1.48 -5.28
CA ALA A 77 1.26 -0.82 -5.61
C ALA A 77 0.05 -1.73 -5.35
N ILE A 78 -1.09 -1.11 -5.09
CA ILE A 78 -2.39 -1.75 -4.95
C ILE A 78 -3.36 -1.19 -5.98
N TYR A 79 -4.24 -2.02 -6.49
CA TYR A 79 -5.41 -1.60 -7.25
C TYR A 79 -6.54 -2.62 -7.06
N THR A 80 -7.74 -2.25 -7.49
CA THR A 80 -8.90 -3.14 -7.44
C THR A 80 -9.56 -3.26 -8.81
N ASN A 81 -10.44 -4.25 -8.98
CA ASN A 81 -11.32 -4.29 -10.15
C ASN A 81 -12.23 -3.06 -10.30
N ASN A 82 -12.56 -2.37 -9.21
CA ASN A 82 -13.40 -1.16 -9.22
C ASN A 82 -12.60 0.12 -9.49
N ASN A 83 -11.33 0.13 -9.09
CA ASN A 83 -10.37 1.19 -9.38
C ASN A 83 -9.07 0.55 -9.91
N PRO A 84 -8.92 0.43 -11.24
CA PRO A 84 -7.81 -0.29 -11.86
C PRO A 84 -6.51 0.52 -11.91
N GLU A 85 -6.51 1.75 -11.42
CA GLU A 85 -5.29 2.56 -11.34
C GLU A 85 -4.36 2.02 -10.24
N GLU A 86 -3.10 1.78 -10.60
CA GLU A 86 -2.06 1.32 -9.68
C GLU A 86 -1.65 2.46 -8.74
N ILE A 87 -1.92 2.29 -7.44
CA ILE A 87 -1.57 3.28 -6.42
C ILE A 87 -0.44 2.71 -5.55
N ILE A 88 0.70 3.39 -5.54
CA ILE A 88 1.85 3.02 -4.70
C ILE A 88 1.47 3.18 -3.23
N PHE A 89 1.92 2.26 -2.38
CA PHE A 89 1.60 2.27 -0.95
C PHE A 89 1.94 3.60 -0.29
N SER A 90 3.13 4.15 -0.55
CA SER A 90 3.56 5.46 -0.05
C SER A 90 2.67 6.64 -0.52
N ASN A 91 1.94 6.48 -1.61
CA ASN A 91 1.09 7.53 -2.17
C ASN A 91 -0.35 7.47 -1.64
N LEU A 92 -0.70 6.43 -0.88
CA LEU A 92 -2.03 6.31 -0.29
C LEU A 92 -2.25 7.40 0.77
N THR A 93 -3.36 8.12 0.64
CA THR A 93 -3.79 9.11 1.62
C THR A 93 -5.07 8.67 2.32
N LEU A 94 -5.20 8.98 3.61
CA LEU A 94 -6.42 8.71 4.38
C LEU A 94 -7.67 9.40 3.80
N THR A 95 -7.48 10.51 3.08
CA THR A 95 -8.59 11.28 2.51
C THR A 95 -9.20 10.59 1.30
N GLU A 96 -8.35 9.94 0.49
CA GLU A 96 -8.74 9.38 -0.80
C GLU A 96 -9.00 7.88 -0.71
N HIS A 97 -8.23 7.16 0.12
CA HIS A 97 -8.20 5.69 0.13
C HIS A 97 -8.22 5.07 1.54
N PRO A 98 -9.13 5.47 2.45
CA PRO A 98 -9.13 4.99 3.84
C PRO A 98 -9.30 3.46 3.95
N ASP A 99 -10.17 2.87 3.12
CA ASP A 99 -10.49 1.45 3.19
C ASP A 99 -9.32 0.57 2.71
N LEU A 100 -8.63 0.99 1.64
CA LEU A 100 -7.45 0.27 1.12
C LEU A 100 -6.30 0.31 2.13
N ILE A 101 -6.06 1.47 2.74
CA ILE A 101 -5.05 1.63 3.79
C ILE A 101 -5.35 0.68 4.95
N LEU A 102 -6.59 0.68 5.43
CA LEU A 102 -7.00 -0.17 6.55
C LEU A 102 -6.82 -1.65 6.19
N TRP A 103 -7.24 -2.04 4.99
CA TRP A 103 -7.09 -3.40 4.51
C TRP A 103 -5.62 -3.83 4.44
N ILE A 104 -4.73 -3.00 3.87
CA ILE A 104 -3.28 -3.29 3.80
C ILE A 104 -2.72 -3.52 5.20
N ILE A 105 -2.97 -2.60 6.13
CA ILE A 105 -2.43 -2.67 7.49
C ILE A 105 -2.94 -3.91 8.24
N GLN A 106 -4.22 -4.25 8.07
CA GLN A 106 -4.81 -5.43 8.72
C GLN A 106 -4.33 -6.75 8.10
N ASN A 107 -3.87 -6.74 6.85
CA ASN A 107 -3.52 -7.93 6.10
C ASN A 107 -2.03 -7.99 5.73
N ASP A 108 -1.16 -7.26 6.44
CA ASP A 108 0.30 -7.24 6.23
C ASP A 108 0.91 -8.65 6.05
N GLU A 109 0.60 -9.58 6.95
CA GLU A 109 1.10 -10.97 6.87
C GLU A 109 0.65 -11.68 5.58
N LEU A 110 -0.58 -11.43 5.12
CA LEU A 110 -1.05 -11.99 3.86
C LEU A 110 -0.27 -11.43 2.67
N ILE A 111 0.16 -10.17 2.73
CA ILE A 111 0.96 -9.54 1.69
C ILE A 111 2.34 -10.19 1.59
N LYS A 112 2.98 -10.40 2.75
CA LYS A 112 4.27 -11.09 2.84
C LYS A 112 4.19 -12.51 2.29
N GLU A 113 3.19 -13.28 2.71
CA GLU A 113 3.01 -14.67 2.24
C GLU A 113 2.65 -14.72 0.76
N GLY A 114 1.83 -13.79 0.26
CA GLY A 114 1.49 -13.70 -1.16
C GLY A 114 2.72 -13.57 -2.06
N PHE A 115 3.66 -12.68 -1.72
CA PHE A 115 4.89 -12.52 -2.49
C PHE A 115 5.89 -13.67 -2.31
N LYS A 116 5.95 -14.32 -1.14
CA LYS A 116 6.72 -15.56 -0.98
C LYS A 116 6.22 -16.65 -1.92
N GLU A 117 4.91 -16.81 -2.06
CA GLU A 117 4.34 -17.80 -2.99
C GLU A 117 4.64 -17.45 -4.45
N VAL A 118 4.64 -16.17 -4.83
CA VAL A 118 5.08 -15.74 -6.17
C VAL A 118 6.53 -16.18 -6.42
N LEU A 119 7.44 -15.92 -5.48
CA LEU A 119 8.84 -16.34 -5.57
C LEU A 119 8.99 -17.87 -5.66
N ILE A 120 8.29 -18.62 -4.82
CA ILE A 120 8.31 -20.10 -4.82
C ILE A 120 7.86 -20.63 -6.18
N ASN A 121 6.80 -20.06 -6.75
CA ASN A 121 6.29 -20.47 -8.06
C ASN A 121 7.26 -20.11 -9.20
N ALA A 122 7.93 -18.96 -9.13
CA ALA A 122 8.98 -18.59 -10.08
C ALA A 122 10.14 -19.60 -10.06
N VAL A 123 10.62 -19.99 -8.88
CA VAL A 123 11.67 -21.00 -8.71
C VAL A 123 11.23 -22.36 -9.29
N ARG A 124 10.04 -22.85 -8.92
CA ARG A 124 9.49 -24.11 -9.45
C ARG A 124 9.38 -24.10 -10.97
N ASN A 125 8.93 -23.00 -11.55
CA ASN A 125 8.83 -22.86 -13.00
C ASN A 125 10.21 -22.86 -13.66
N GLY A 126 11.19 -22.19 -13.07
CA GLY A 126 12.58 -22.23 -13.51
C GLY A 126 13.17 -23.64 -13.51
N GLU A 127 12.97 -24.40 -12.43
CA GLU A 127 13.38 -25.80 -12.34
C GLU A 127 12.71 -26.67 -13.40
N ASN A 128 11.41 -26.48 -13.63
CA ASN A 128 10.67 -27.20 -14.66
C ASN A 128 11.21 -26.91 -16.08
N ILE A 129 11.56 -25.66 -16.36
CA ILE A 129 12.20 -25.28 -17.64
C ILE A 129 13.57 -25.97 -17.76
N ILE A 130 14.42 -25.89 -16.74
CA ILE A 130 15.74 -26.55 -16.74
C ILE A 130 15.60 -28.06 -16.96
N ASN A 131 14.66 -28.71 -16.27
CA ASN A 131 14.41 -30.14 -16.41
C ASN A 131 13.91 -30.49 -17.81
N THR A 132 13.05 -29.65 -18.41
CA THR A 132 12.58 -29.83 -19.79
C THR A 132 13.73 -29.69 -20.79
N LEU A 133 14.59 -28.68 -20.64
CA LEU A 133 15.75 -28.47 -21.52
C LEU A 133 16.74 -29.64 -21.43
N LYS A 134 17.02 -30.13 -20.22
CA LYS A 134 17.83 -31.33 -19.99
C LYS A 134 17.23 -32.57 -20.66
N ALA A 135 15.91 -32.77 -20.54
CA ALA A 135 15.21 -33.90 -21.17
C ALA A 135 15.24 -33.83 -22.71
N LEU A 136 15.22 -32.62 -23.27
CA LEU A 136 15.34 -32.39 -24.71
C LEU A 136 16.78 -32.55 -25.24
N LYS A 137 17.76 -32.89 -24.38
CA LYS A 137 19.20 -32.99 -24.72
C LYS A 137 19.75 -31.74 -25.39
N VAL A 138 19.15 -30.58 -25.12
CA VAL A 138 19.71 -29.30 -25.52
C VAL A 138 20.85 -29.04 -24.54
N ASN A 139 22.10 -29.16 -24.99
CA ASN A 139 23.26 -28.88 -24.15
C ASN A 139 23.19 -27.42 -23.67
N TYR A 140 22.79 -27.24 -22.41
CA TYR A 140 22.99 -26.02 -21.65
C TYR A 140 24.17 -26.27 -20.71
N GLU A 141 25.33 -25.70 -21.05
CA GLU A 141 26.47 -25.50 -20.13
C GLU A 141 26.37 -24.12 -19.49
#